data_AF-A0A849KF75-F1
#
_entry.id   AF-A0A849KF75-F1
#
_cell.length_a   1.000
_cell.length_b   1.000
_cell.length_c   1.000
_cell.angle_alpha   90.00
_cell.angle_beta   90.00
_cell.angle_gamma   90.00
#
_symmetry.space_group_name_H-M   'P 1'
#
loop_
_entity.id
_entity.type
_entity.pdbx_description
1 polymer ?
#
loop_
_entity_poly.entity_id
_entity_poly.type
_entity_poly.pdbx_seq_one_letter_code
_entity_poly.pdbx_strand_id
1 'polypeptide(L)'
;MIGFADTTVQNDPLLINTARQGGGKFIAATDGVALDEAFRDVITDALGKDAAAAAVAVTNTQITSGTVGYASSYNSGSWWGELEAYALDPATGLQNGPVQWSARDKLNLLAPASRKIASFDGSNGVPFTTANFPGIDANLLAYTRGDRSREGSTFAVRAHVLGDIINAEPVVVNYTAVDPVVFQAANDGMLHAFDGRVVSSATTRGQELWAYLPRLVHGSLASRADPFTTHQYLMDATPATAQITGFAGLGRILVGGLGKGGSGYYALNITSGTAASENVAANKVLWESRLANMGYSFGTPLVVKTADGWRVVVASGYRNDGGADGLGGDGRGHVWVLNPSTGAVEKEFTTPNGFGSASDGLGLAHLATASNVSPTAMVRYVWGPTCWATSGASTSTPPPAATPCAWRH
;
A
#
# COMPACT_ATOMS: atom_id res chain seq x y z
N MET A 1 -17.30 30.86 -13.63
CA MET A 1 -17.49 31.63 -14.89
C MET A 1 -16.10 31.97 -15.40
N ILE A 2 -15.77 31.63 -16.65
CA ILE A 2 -14.49 31.96 -17.27
C ILE A 2 -14.80 32.99 -18.35
N GLY A 3 -14.14 34.14 -18.28
CA GLY A 3 -14.31 35.20 -19.26
C GLY A 3 -13.05 36.04 -19.35
N PHE A 4 -12.75 36.50 -20.56
CA PHE A 4 -11.77 37.56 -20.77
C PHE A 4 -12.32 38.82 -20.11
N ALA A 5 -11.80 39.14 -18.92
CA ALA A 5 -12.32 40.24 -18.14
C ALA A 5 -11.58 41.53 -18.53
N ASP A 6 -12.35 42.46 -19.11
CA ASP A 6 -12.12 43.89 -18.95
C ASP A 6 -11.77 44.18 -17.48
N THR A 7 -10.82 45.09 -17.22
CA THR A 7 -10.35 45.46 -15.87
C THR A 7 -11.47 45.83 -14.88
N THR A 8 -12.65 46.20 -15.39
CA THR A 8 -13.85 46.50 -14.60
C THR A 8 -14.54 45.26 -14.00
N VAL A 9 -14.38 44.07 -14.59
CA VAL A 9 -15.07 42.83 -14.19
C VAL A 9 -14.20 41.95 -13.27
N GLN A 10 -12.88 42.16 -13.25
CA GLN A 10 -11.93 41.37 -12.44
C GLN A 10 -12.15 41.48 -10.92
N ASN A 11 -12.61 42.64 -10.46
CA ASN A 11 -12.79 42.94 -9.04
C ASN A 11 -14.26 43.16 -8.68
N ASP A 12 -15.20 42.68 -9.50
CA ASP A 12 -16.62 42.88 -9.26
C ASP A 12 -17.04 42.11 -7.99
N PRO A 13 -17.36 42.81 -6.88
CA PRO A 13 -17.70 42.15 -5.62
C PRO A 13 -18.99 41.35 -5.74
N LEU A 14 -19.87 41.71 -6.67
CA LEU A 14 -21.15 41.04 -6.89
C LEU A 14 -20.89 39.67 -7.52
N LEU A 15 -20.08 39.58 -8.57
CA LEU A 15 -19.75 38.31 -9.24
C LEU A 15 -18.95 37.36 -8.33
N ILE A 16 -18.01 37.88 -7.56
CA ILE A 16 -17.24 37.10 -6.57
C ILE A 16 -18.17 36.55 -5.49
N ASN A 17 -19.08 37.39 -4.96
CA ASN A 17 -20.04 36.94 -3.94
C ASN A 17 -21.09 35.98 -4.50
N THR A 18 -21.56 36.18 -5.73
CA THR A 18 -22.51 35.28 -6.40
C THR A 18 -21.89 33.90 -6.63
N ALA A 19 -20.64 33.82 -7.10
CA ALA A 19 -19.93 32.55 -7.24
C ALA A 19 -19.79 31.86 -5.88
N ARG A 20 -19.37 32.59 -4.84
CA ARG A 20 -19.21 32.05 -3.48
C ARG A 20 -20.54 31.54 -2.89
N GLN A 21 -21.65 32.26 -3.08
CA GLN A 21 -22.95 31.84 -2.58
C GLN A 21 -23.55 30.67 -3.36
N GLY A 22 -23.20 30.50 -4.64
CA GLY A 22 -23.55 29.33 -5.44
C GLY A 22 -22.62 28.12 -5.23
N GLY A 23 -21.65 28.21 -4.31
CA GLY A 23 -20.67 27.15 -4.05
C GLY A 23 -19.61 27.00 -5.15
N GLY A 24 -19.48 27.96 -6.07
CA GLY A 24 -18.49 27.97 -7.16
C GLY A 24 -17.32 28.95 -6.92
N LYS A 25 -16.34 28.93 -7.82
CA LYS A 25 -15.23 29.90 -7.87
C LYS A 25 -15.40 30.89 -9.02
N PHE A 26 -15.00 32.13 -8.78
CA PHE A 26 -14.83 33.16 -9.82
C PHE A 26 -13.33 33.31 -10.08
N ILE A 27 -12.90 33.06 -11.32
CA ILE A 27 -11.49 33.15 -11.72
C ILE A 27 -11.43 34.01 -12.98
N ALA A 28 -10.65 35.09 -12.91
CA ALA A 28 -10.43 35.97 -14.05
C ALA A 28 -9.10 35.62 -14.71
N ALA A 29 -9.09 35.52 -16.04
CA ALA A 29 -7.90 35.27 -16.84
C ALA A 29 -7.67 36.43 -17.82
N THR A 30 -6.45 36.95 -17.85
CA THR A 30 -6.05 38.11 -18.68
C THR A 30 -5.25 37.74 -19.92
N ASP A 31 -4.73 36.53 -19.98
CA ASP A 31 -3.92 36.00 -21.07
C ASP A 31 -4.08 34.48 -21.18
N GLY A 32 -3.44 33.87 -22.19
CA GLY A 32 -3.54 32.44 -22.45
C GLY A 32 -2.94 31.55 -21.35
N VAL A 33 -1.97 32.04 -20.56
CA VAL A 33 -1.36 31.28 -19.47
C VAL A 33 -2.28 31.29 -18.26
N ALA A 34 -2.78 32.46 -17.88
CA ALA A 34 -3.77 32.62 -16.81
C ALA A 34 -5.09 31.88 -17.13
N LEU A 35 -5.42 31.73 -18.42
CA LEU A 35 -6.59 30.97 -18.85
C LEU A 35 -6.39 29.47 -18.66
N ASP A 36 -5.20 28.92 -18.97
CA ASP A 36 -4.88 27.51 -18.72
C ASP A 36 -4.90 27.19 -17.22
N GLU A 37 -4.31 28.05 -16.40
CA GLU A 37 -4.37 27.95 -14.93
C GLU A 37 -5.82 28.03 -14.41
N ALA A 38 -6.64 28.93 -14.94
CA ALA A 38 -8.04 29.06 -14.56
C ALA A 38 -8.87 27.81 -14.90
N PHE A 39 -8.63 27.18 -16.06
CA PHE A 39 -9.29 25.93 -16.42
C PHE A 39 -8.84 24.77 -15.51
N ARG A 40 -7.55 24.68 -15.17
CA ARG A 40 -7.01 23.70 -14.22
C ARG A 40 -7.64 23.82 -12.84
N ASP A 41 -7.74 25.04 -12.34
CA ASP A 41 -8.34 25.32 -11.03
C ASP A 41 -9.83 24.98 -10.98
N VAL A 42 -10.59 25.30 -12.03
CA VAL A 42 -12.02 24.97 -12.10
C VAL A 42 -12.25 23.47 -12.17
N ILE A 43 -11.45 22.73 -12.95
CA ILE A 43 -11.57 21.27 -13.04
C ILE A 43 -11.20 20.63 -11.70
N THR A 44 -10.12 21.08 -11.06
CA THR A 44 -9.70 20.59 -9.73
C THR A 44 -10.76 20.88 -8.67
N ASP A 45 -11.37 22.07 -8.70
CA ASP A 45 -12.43 22.50 -7.79
C ASP A 45 -13.74 21.72 -8.02
N ALA A 46 -14.10 21.43 -9.27
CA ALA A 46 -15.25 20.60 -9.61
C ALA A 46 -15.05 19.14 -9.16
N LEU A 47 -13.91 18.53 -9.49
CA LEU A 47 -13.55 17.18 -9.04
C LEU A 47 -13.50 17.10 -7.52
N GLY A 48 -12.92 18.09 -6.84
CA GLY A 48 -12.89 18.14 -5.38
C GLY A 48 -14.27 18.24 -4.73
N LYS A 49 -15.23 18.94 -5.35
CA LYS A 49 -16.61 19.08 -4.85
C LYS A 49 -17.45 17.84 -5.10
N ASP A 50 -17.36 17.25 -6.29
CA ASP A 50 -18.06 16.00 -6.62
C ASP A 50 -17.58 14.86 -5.73
N ALA A 51 -16.28 14.80 -5.46
CA ALA A 51 -15.70 13.76 -4.64
C ALA A 51 -15.99 13.98 -3.14
N ALA A 52 -15.99 15.22 -2.63
CA ALA A 52 -16.45 15.53 -1.28
C ALA A 52 -17.93 15.24 -1.04
N ALA A 53 -18.79 15.40 -2.06
CA ALA A 53 -20.22 15.11 -2.01
C ALA A 53 -20.54 13.59 -2.04
N ALA A 54 -19.61 12.76 -2.53
CA ALA A 54 -19.74 11.30 -2.62
C ALA A 54 -18.84 10.51 -1.64
N ALA A 55 -18.09 11.21 -0.78
CA ALA A 55 -17.10 10.59 0.09
C ALA A 55 -17.76 9.71 1.17
N VAL A 56 -17.45 8.42 1.16
CA VAL A 56 -17.77 7.48 2.25
C VAL A 56 -16.46 7.19 2.98
N ALA A 57 -16.44 7.38 4.30
CA ALA A 57 -15.35 6.88 5.14
C ALA A 57 -15.59 5.39 5.39
N VAL A 58 -14.66 4.54 4.94
CA VAL A 58 -14.73 3.09 5.16
C VAL A 58 -13.66 2.71 6.17
N THR A 59 -14.04 1.97 7.21
CA THR A 59 -13.13 1.48 8.25
C THR A 59 -12.74 0.04 7.97
N ASN A 60 -11.43 -0.25 7.98
CA ASN A 60 -10.88 -1.59 7.81
C ASN A 60 -10.81 -2.36 9.13
N THR A 61 -10.37 -3.60 9.05
CA THR A 61 -10.23 -4.55 10.15
C THR A 61 -9.42 -3.97 11.31
N GLN A 62 -9.94 -4.08 12.52
CA GLN A 62 -9.31 -3.57 13.73
C GLN A 62 -8.33 -4.60 14.28
N ILE A 63 -7.08 -4.20 14.51
CA ILE A 63 -6.09 -5.03 15.20
C ILE A 63 -5.90 -4.53 16.63
N THR A 64 -5.95 -5.45 17.57
CA THR A 64 -5.82 -5.16 19.00
C THR A 64 -4.45 -5.58 19.52
N SER A 65 -3.86 -4.75 20.39
CA SER A 65 -2.70 -5.12 21.20
C SER A 65 -2.99 -4.73 22.65
N GLY A 66 -3.29 -5.72 23.48
CA GLY A 66 -3.80 -5.48 24.83
C GLY A 66 -5.14 -4.74 24.79
N THR A 67 -5.19 -3.55 25.37
CA THR A 67 -6.38 -2.68 25.44
C THR A 67 -6.34 -1.54 24.42
N VAL A 68 -5.49 -1.62 23.39
CA VAL A 68 -5.39 -0.61 22.32
C VAL A 68 -5.86 -1.22 21.01
N GLY A 69 -6.75 -0.52 20.32
CA GLY A 69 -7.16 -0.81 18.95
C GLY A 69 -6.47 0.14 17.97
N TYR A 70 -6.08 -0.39 16.82
CA TYR A 70 -5.61 0.38 15.67
C TYR A 70 -6.55 0.13 14.50
N ALA A 71 -7.06 1.21 13.91
CA ALA A 71 -7.95 1.14 12.76
C ALA A 71 -7.47 2.05 11.64
N SER A 72 -7.49 1.52 10.42
CA SER A 72 -7.30 2.33 9.22
C SER A 72 -8.62 2.65 8.55
N SER A 73 -8.64 3.79 7.85
CA SER A 73 -9.76 4.18 7.01
C SER A 73 -9.29 4.98 5.80
N TYR A 74 -10.19 5.18 4.85
CA TYR A 74 -9.94 6.06 3.71
C TYR A 74 -11.18 6.89 3.34
N ASN A 75 -10.93 7.96 2.60
CA ASN A 75 -11.94 8.81 2.01
C ASN A 75 -11.90 8.67 0.48
N SER A 76 -12.95 8.08 -0.12
CA SER A 76 -13.06 7.90 -1.57
C SER A 76 -13.24 9.18 -2.36
N GLY A 77 -13.55 10.30 -1.69
CA GLY A 77 -13.69 11.60 -2.32
C GLY A 77 -12.34 12.25 -2.59
N SER A 78 -11.57 12.45 -1.52
CA SER A 78 -10.29 13.16 -1.61
C SER A 78 -9.08 12.23 -1.55
N TRP A 79 -9.29 10.91 -1.66
CA TRP A 79 -8.27 9.86 -1.75
C TRP A 79 -7.14 10.01 -0.74
N TRP A 80 -7.51 10.15 0.53
CA TRP A 80 -6.58 10.14 1.66
C TRP A 80 -6.95 9.03 2.64
N GLY A 81 -5.96 8.61 3.43
CA GLY A 81 -6.10 7.58 4.44
C GLY A 81 -5.83 8.09 5.84
N GLU A 82 -6.22 7.28 6.81
CA GLU A 82 -6.01 7.52 8.21
C GLU A 82 -5.64 6.21 8.91
N LEU A 83 -4.80 6.30 9.93
CA LEU A 83 -4.54 5.27 10.90
C LEU A 83 -4.62 5.89 12.29
N GLU A 84 -5.59 5.43 13.08
CA GLU A 84 -5.84 5.92 14.43
C GLU A 84 -5.56 4.85 15.47
N ALA A 85 -5.13 5.28 16.66
CA ALA A 85 -5.17 4.44 17.86
C ALA A 85 -6.21 4.96 18.83
N TYR A 86 -6.90 4.03 19.49
CA TYR A 86 -7.87 4.31 20.54
C TYR A 86 -7.85 3.21 21.59
N ALA A 87 -8.31 3.54 22.79
CA ALA A 87 -8.45 2.54 23.84
C ALA A 87 -9.69 1.67 23.58
N LEU A 88 -9.61 0.42 23.99
CA LEU A 88 -10.68 -0.56 23.96
C LEU A 88 -11.11 -0.90 25.38
N ASP A 89 -12.41 -1.09 25.56
CA ASP A 89 -12.95 -1.72 26.76
C ASP A 89 -12.65 -3.23 26.70
N PRO A 90 -11.87 -3.79 27.65
CA PRO A 90 -11.51 -5.20 27.64
C PRO A 90 -12.69 -6.15 27.86
N ALA A 91 -13.83 -5.67 28.38
CA ALA A 91 -15.03 -6.50 28.58
C ALA A 91 -15.89 -6.60 27.31
N THR A 92 -15.99 -5.52 26.53
CA THR A 92 -16.88 -5.43 25.37
C THR A 92 -16.14 -5.49 24.03
N GLY A 93 -14.83 -5.23 24.00
CA GLY A 93 -14.04 -5.08 22.78
C GLY A 93 -14.35 -3.82 21.99
N LEU A 94 -15.19 -2.92 22.53
CA LEU A 94 -15.58 -1.68 21.87
C LEU A 94 -14.61 -0.54 22.20
N GLN A 95 -14.55 0.45 21.32
CA GLN A 95 -13.82 1.68 21.58
C GLN A 95 -14.29 2.36 22.86
N ASN A 96 -13.34 2.72 23.71
CA ASN A 96 -13.54 3.40 24.97
C ASN A 96 -12.75 4.71 24.98
N GLY A 97 -13.45 5.84 24.80
CA GLY A 97 -12.85 7.17 24.81
C GLY A 97 -12.39 7.66 23.43
N PRO A 98 -11.75 8.85 23.39
CA PRO A 98 -11.36 9.50 22.15
C PRO A 98 -10.18 8.80 21.47
N VAL A 99 -9.98 9.13 20.19
CA VAL A 99 -8.76 8.83 19.45
C VAL A 99 -7.55 9.39 20.21
N GLN A 100 -6.54 8.55 20.44
CA GLN A 100 -5.34 8.87 21.19
C GLN A 100 -4.26 9.50 20.31
N TRP A 101 -4.22 9.13 19.04
CA TRP A 101 -3.43 9.80 18.00
C TRP A 101 -3.96 9.43 16.60
N SER A 102 -3.71 10.32 15.63
CA SER A 102 -3.92 10.13 14.19
C SER A 102 -2.56 10.16 13.50
N ALA A 103 -2.23 9.12 12.73
CA ALA A 103 -0.99 9.05 11.97
C ALA A 103 -0.99 10.06 10.82
N ARG A 104 -2.15 10.28 10.18
CA ARG A 104 -2.33 11.27 9.12
C ARG A 104 -1.96 12.67 9.61
N ASP A 105 -2.46 13.06 10.77
CA ASP A 105 -2.21 14.38 11.35
C ASP A 105 -0.73 14.54 11.73
N LYS A 106 -0.11 13.48 12.28
CA LYS A 106 1.32 13.48 12.58
C LYS A 106 2.18 13.56 11.32
N LEU A 107 1.80 12.85 10.26
CA LEU A 107 2.54 12.85 8.99
C LEU A 107 2.41 14.19 8.26
N ASN A 108 1.23 14.82 8.29
CA ASN A 108 1.01 16.15 7.72
C ASN A 108 1.88 17.24 8.34
N LEU A 109 2.25 17.09 9.62
CA LEU A 109 3.12 18.03 10.33
C LEU A 109 4.61 17.72 10.16
N LEU A 110 4.95 16.55 9.62
CA LEU A 110 6.33 16.12 9.49
C LEU A 110 6.98 16.78 8.26
N ALA A 111 8.14 17.42 8.46
CA ALA A 111 8.87 18.04 7.36
C ALA A 111 9.30 16.97 6.33
N PRO A 112 9.09 17.17 5.02
CA PRO A 112 9.45 16.18 4.00
C PRO A 112 10.93 15.76 4.03
N ALA A 113 11.80 16.70 4.39
CA ALA A 113 13.24 16.46 4.52
C ALA A 113 13.64 15.64 5.76
N SER A 114 12.80 15.58 6.80
CA SER A 114 13.10 14.81 8.02
C SER A 114 12.59 13.37 7.97
N ARG A 115 11.75 13.02 6.97
CA ARG A 115 11.27 11.66 6.75
C ARG A 115 12.43 10.73 6.40
N LYS A 116 12.34 9.49 6.88
CA LYS A 116 13.32 8.43 6.65
C LYS A 116 12.70 7.42 5.70
N ILE A 117 12.88 7.62 4.40
CA ILE A 117 12.25 6.81 3.36
C ILE A 117 13.32 5.93 2.73
N ALA A 118 13.18 4.63 2.93
CA ALA A 118 13.96 3.61 2.24
C ALA A 118 13.32 3.29 0.89
N SER A 119 14.13 2.88 -0.07
CA SER A 119 13.71 2.29 -1.33
C SER A 119 14.73 1.24 -1.78
N PHE A 120 14.53 0.66 -2.96
CA PHE A 120 15.40 -0.36 -3.53
C PHE A 120 15.96 0.14 -4.86
N ASP A 121 17.26 -0.02 -5.10
CA ASP A 121 17.87 0.38 -6.38
C ASP A 121 17.80 -0.72 -7.46
N GLY A 122 17.35 -1.92 -7.09
CA GLY A 122 17.39 -3.13 -7.91
C GLY A 122 18.40 -4.18 -7.42
N SER A 123 19.26 -3.82 -6.48
CA SER A 123 20.26 -4.70 -5.86
C SER A 123 20.30 -4.54 -4.34
N ASN A 124 20.19 -3.33 -3.82
CA ASN A 124 20.29 -3.01 -2.41
C ASN A 124 19.20 -2.03 -1.96
N GLY A 125 18.96 -2.03 -0.66
CA GLY A 125 18.25 -0.94 0.01
C GLY A 125 19.05 0.36 -0.04
N VAL A 126 18.41 1.45 -0.47
CA VAL A 126 19.02 2.78 -0.55
C VAL A 126 18.06 3.86 -0.04
N PRO A 127 18.56 5.00 0.48
CA PRO A 127 17.72 6.16 0.75
C PRO A 127 16.95 6.65 -0.49
N PHE A 128 15.68 7.01 -0.34
CA PHE A 128 14.88 7.59 -1.42
C PHE A 128 15.24 9.07 -1.65
N THR A 129 16.34 9.30 -2.36
CA THR A 129 16.90 10.62 -2.65
C THR A 129 17.22 10.77 -4.13
N THR A 130 17.37 12.02 -4.60
CA THR A 130 17.76 12.33 -5.98
C THR A 130 19.14 11.77 -6.33
N ALA A 131 20.04 11.60 -5.34
CA ALA A 131 21.35 11.01 -5.56
C ALA A 131 21.27 9.52 -5.94
N ASN A 132 20.35 8.78 -5.32
CA ASN A 132 20.17 7.34 -5.59
C ASN A 132 19.20 7.09 -6.75
N PHE A 133 18.31 8.04 -7.03
CA PHE A 133 17.30 7.93 -8.09
C PHE A 133 17.34 9.15 -9.03
N PRO A 134 18.44 9.37 -9.78
CA PRO A 134 18.59 10.53 -10.66
C PRO A 134 17.60 10.52 -11.84
N GLY A 135 16.98 9.37 -12.14
CA GLY A 135 15.93 9.25 -13.16
C GLY A 135 14.54 9.68 -12.72
N ILE A 136 14.33 10.00 -11.43
CA ILE A 136 13.08 10.56 -10.92
C ILE A 136 13.27 12.07 -10.82
N ASP A 137 12.35 12.85 -11.40
CA ASP A 137 12.36 14.31 -11.29
C ASP A 137 12.45 14.75 -9.83
N ALA A 138 13.31 15.74 -9.55
CA ALA A 138 13.58 16.17 -8.18
C ALA A 138 12.35 16.74 -7.48
N ASN A 139 11.45 17.41 -8.21
CA ASN A 139 10.21 17.94 -7.65
C ASN A 139 9.20 16.81 -7.41
N LEU A 140 9.12 15.84 -8.31
CA LEU A 140 8.29 14.65 -8.13
C LEU A 140 8.74 13.86 -6.89
N LEU A 141 10.06 13.66 -6.74
CA LEU A 141 10.63 13.02 -5.56
C LEU A 141 10.27 13.79 -4.29
N ALA A 142 10.46 15.11 -4.27
CA ALA A 142 10.08 15.95 -3.15
C ALA A 142 8.58 15.84 -2.82
N TYR A 143 7.72 15.84 -3.84
CA TYR A 143 6.29 15.65 -3.70
C TYR A 143 5.94 14.29 -3.10
N THR A 144 6.56 13.20 -3.56
CA THR A 144 6.39 11.85 -2.99
C THR A 144 6.81 11.80 -1.52
N ARG A 145 7.86 12.55 -1.14
CA ARG A 145 8.26 12.70 0.27
C ARG A 145 7.27 13.53 1.09
N GLY A 146 6.32 14.21 0.47
CA GLY A 146 5.29 15.00 1.14
C GLY A 146 5.46 16.51 0.98
N ASP A 147 6.39 16.97 0.14
CA ASP A 147 6.48 18.40 -0.19
C ASP A 147 5.22 18.86 -0.91
N ARG A 148 4.67 19.98 -0.44
CA ARG A 148 3.39 20.52 -0.91
C ARG A 148 3.54 21.82 -1.69
N SER A 149 4.78 22.31 -1.90
CA SER A 149 5.04 23.64 -2.46
C SER A 149 4.60 23.81 -3.92
N ARG A 150 4.39 22.70 -4.64
CA ARG A 150 3.99 22.66 -6.05
C ARG A 150 2.61 22.03 -6.28
N GLU A 151 1.85 21.82 -5.21
CA GLU A 151 0.45 21.42 -5.31
C GLU A 151 -0.39 22.54 -5.94
N GLY A 152 -1.29 22.19 -6.86
CA GLY A 152 -2.14 23.15 -7.59
C GLY A 152 -1.45 23.83 -8.77
N SER A 153 -0.17 23.56 -9.00
CA SER A 153 0.55 24.01 -10.20
C SER A 153 1.02 22.79 -11.00
N THR A 154 2.14 22.21 -10.61
CA THR A 154 2.73 21.03 -11.27
C THR A 154 2.09 19.73 -10.81
N PHE A 155 1.69 19.65 -9.53
CA PHE A 155 1.17 18.43 -8.93
C PHE A 155 -0.25 18.59 -8.39
N ALA A 156 -0.96 17.47 -8.27
CA ALA A 156 -2.28 17.39 -7.68
C ALA A 156 -2.30 17.96 -6.24
N VAL A 157 -3.37 18.66 -5.88
CA VAL A 157 -3.57 19.10 -4.49
C VAL A 157 -4.02 17.90 -3.66
N ARG A 158 -3.33 17.62 -2.56
CA ARG A 158 -3.69 16.54 -1.65
C ARG A 158 -4.45 17.08 -0.45
N ALA A 159 -5.46 16.37 0.03
CA ALA A 159 -6.03 16.72 1.33
C ALA A 159 -5.01 16.44 2.47
N HIS A 160 -4.34 15.28 2.40
CA HIS A 160 -3.34 14.82 3.35
C HIS A 160 -2.18 14.11 2.65
N VAL A 161 -1.03 14.04 3.31
CA VAL A 161 0.17 13.37 2.79
C VAL A 161 0.01 11.85 2.80
N LEU A 162 -0.62 11.31 3.85
CA LEU A 162 -0.94 9.89 3.96
C LEU A 162 -1.99 9.52 2.91
N GLY A 163 -1.61 8.63 1.99
CA GLY A 163 -2.50 8.15 0.94
C GLY A 163 -3.64 7.29 1.49
N ASP A 164 -4.67 7.08 0.68
CA ASP A 164 -5.79 6.20 1.02
C ASP A 164 -5.35 4.77 1.36
N ILE A 165 -6.02 4.18 2.33
CA ILE A 165 -5.79 2.82 2.81
C ILE A 165 -7.06 2.01 2.52
N ILE A 166 -7.14 1.41 1.33
CA ILE A 166 -8.35 0.75 0.85
C ILE A 166 -8.44 -0.68 1.37
N ASN A 167 -7.55 -1.57 0.95
CA ASN A 167 -7.62 -2.98 1.35
C ASN A 167 -6.58 -3.39 2.38
N ALA A 168 -5.48 -2.64 2.49
CA ALA A 168 -4.40 -2.98 3.43
C ALA A 168 -4.83 -2.79 4.89
N GLU A 169 -4.57 -3.80 5.70
CA GLU A 169 -4.82 -3.79 7.15
C GLU A 169 -3.55 -3.38 7.92
N PRO A 170 -3.68 -2.73 9.08
CA PRO A 170 -2.55 -2.44 9.94
C PRO A 170 -1.97 -3.73 10.53
N VAL A 171 -0.64 -3.83 10.58
CA VAL A 171 0.07 -4.97 11.20
C VAL A 171 0.84 -4.51 12.42
N VAL A 172 0.43 -4.98 13.59
CA VAL A 172 1.03 -4.57 14.87
C VAL A 172 2.13 -5.53 15.27
N VAL A 173 3.31 -4.98 15.59
CA VAL A 173 4.45 -5.74 16.08
C VAL A 173 4.93 -5.18 17.41
N ASN A 174 4.91 -6.03 18.43
CA ASN A 174 5.48 -5.74 19.75
C ASN A 174 6.99 -6.05 19.76
N TYR A 175 7.82 -5.06 20.11
CA TYR A 175 9.24 -5.24 20.35
C TYR A 175 9.55 -5.17 21.85
N THR A 176 10.55 -5.91 22.30
CA THR A 176 10.94 -5.93 23.72
C THR A 176 11.55 -4.61 24.20
N ALA A 177 12.14 -3.82 23.29
CA ALA A 177 12.78 -2.53 23.58
C ALA A 177 11.96 -1.31 23.11
N VAL A 178 10.90 -1.52 22.32
CA VAL A 178 10.04 -0.49 21.77
C VAL A 178 8.60 -1.02 21.84
N ASP A 179 7.75 -0.34 22.62
CA ASP A 179 6.29 -0.49 22.61
C ASP A 179 5.75 -0.46 21.15
N PRO A 180 4.54 -0.98 20.84
CA PRO A 180 4.23 -1.54 19.52
C PRO A 180 4.57 -0.61 18.35
N VAL A 181 5.05 -1.18 17.26
CA VAL A 181 5.12 -0.50 15.96
C VAL A 181 3.98 -1.00 15.09
N VAL A 182 3.29 -0.08 14.43
CA VAL A 182 2.21 -0.38 13.50
C VAL A 182 2.71 -0.19 12.08
N PHE A 183 2.71 -1.26 11.29
CA PHE A 183 3.03 -1.23 9.88
C PHE A 183 1.76 -1.06 9.05
N GLN A 184 1.74 -0.09 8.15
CA GLN A 184 0.57 0.21 7.33
C GLN A 184 1.00 0.52 5.90
N ALA A 185 0.48 -0.25 4.94
CA ALA A 185 0.60 0.06 3.53
C ALA A 185 -0.47 1.08 3.13
N ALA A 186 -0.10 2.08 2.32
CA ALA A 186 -1.00 3.13 1.87
C ALA A 186 -0.75 3.48 0.39
N ASN A 187 -1.80 3.91 -0.32
CA ASN A 187 -1.73 4.29 -1.73
C ASN A 187 -1.00 5.62 -1.98
N ASP A 188 -0.23 6.11 -1.00
CA ASP A 188 0.88 7.00 -1.28
C ASP A 188 2.14 6.27 -1.81
N GLY A 189 2.02 4.96 -2.02
CA GLY A 189 3.07 4.11 -2.54
C GLY A 189 3.98 3.55 -1.46
N MET A 190 3.73 3.85 -0.18
CA MET A 190 4.63 3.48 0.89
C MET A 190 4.03 2.43 1.84
N LEU A 191 4.91 1.61 2.40
CA LEU A 191 4.69 0.97 3.68
C LEU A 191 5.27 1.87 4.77
N HIS A 192 4.45 2.29 5.71
CA HIS A 192 4.84 3.13 6.85
C HIS A 192 5.03 2.28 8.10
N ALA A 193 6.00 2.66 8.94
CA ALA A 193 6.13 2.17 10.30
C ALA A 193 5.81 3.31 11.27
N PHE A 194 4.73 3.20 12.04
CA PHE A 194 4.30 4.21 13.01
C PHE A 194 4.58 3.77 14.45
N ASP A 195 4.89 4.75 15.31
CA ASP A 195 4.96 4.55 16.76
C ASP A 195 3.56 4.27 17.32
N GLY A 196 3.30 3.01 17.66
CA GLY A 196 2.01 2.52 18.14
C GLY A 196 1.69 2.90 19.58
N ARG A 197 2.64 3.48 20.34
CA ARG A 197 2.40 3.84 21.74
C ARG A 197 1.21 4.75 21.89
N VAL A 198 0.48 4.60 22.98
CA VAL A 198 -0.62 5.52 23.33
C VAL A 198 -0.36 6.30 24.61
N VAL A 199 0.71 5.93 25.33
CA VAL A 199 1.03 6.51 26.63
C VAL A 199 1.37 8.00 26.54
N SER A 200 0.72 8.76 27.44
CA SER A 200 1.03 10.10 27.94
C SER A 200 2.40 10.72 27.66
N SER A 201 3.43 9.96 28.01
CA SER A 201 4.82 10.36 28.02
C SER A 201 5.55 10.10 26.70
N ALA A 202 4.97 9.29 25.80
CA ALA A 202 5.54 9.06 24.48
C ALA A 202 5.27 10.28 23.60
N THR A 203 6.30 11.10 23.39
CA THR A 203 6.26 12.31 22.56
C THR A 203 6.17 11.99 21.07
N THR A 204 6.61 10.80 20.66
CA THR A 204 6.63 10.33 19.27
C THR A 204 5.41 9.50 18.88
N ARG A 205 4.42 9.35 19.76
CA ARG A 205 3.24 8.52 19.44
C ARG A 205 2.53 8.93 18.15
N GLY A 206 2.13 7.93 17.36
CA GLY A 206 1.53 8.11 16.05
C GLY A 206 2.47 8.71 14.99
N GLN A 207 3.73 9.05 15.33
CA GLN A 207 4.67 9.56 14.34
C GLN A 207 5.21 8.44 13.46
N GLU A 208 5.47 8.77 12.21
CA GLU A 208 6.20 7.91 11.29
C GLU A 208 7.66 7.74 11.77
N LEU A 209 8.04 6.50 12.04
CA LEU A 209 9.40 6.12 12.44
C LEU A 209 10.32 6.00 11.23
N TRP A 210 9.79 5.46 10.14
CA TRP A 210 10.38 5.34 8.81
C TRP A 210 9.32 4.83 7.84
N ALA A 211 9.60 4.93 6.55
CA ALA A 211 8.76 4.37 5.50
C ALA A 211 9.62 3.64 4.45
N TYR A 212 8.98 2.77 3.70
CA TYR A 212 9.58 2.07 2.56
C TYR A 212 8.73 2.28 1.32
N LEU A 213 9.34 2.81 0.27
CA LEU A 213 8.76 3.01 -1.05
C LEU A 213 9.35 1.97 -2.01
N PRO A 214 8.59 0.93 -2.41
CA PRO A 214 9.12 -0.08 -3.32
C PRO A 214 9.46 0.51 -4.69
N ARG A 215 10.58 0.06 -5.28
CA ARG A 215 10.93 0.39 -6.67
C ARG A 215 9.86 -0.09 -7.64
N LEU A 216 9.18 -1.18 -7.31
CA LEU A 216 8.06 -1.73 -8.06
C LEU A 216 6.95 -0.71 -8.38
N VAL A 217 6.79 0.36 -7.58
CA VAL A 217 5.77 1.39 -7.80
C VAL A 217 6.34 2.73 -8.31
N HIS A 218 7.66 2.83 -8.54
CA HIS A 218 8.29 4.09 -9.00
C HIS A 218 7.73 4.59 -10.33
N GLY A 219 7.38 3.67 -11.24
CA GLY A 219 6.79 4.01 -12.54
C GLY A 219 5.44 4.74 -12.45
N SER A 220 4.74 4.61 -11.32
CA SER A 220 3.42 5.20 -11.07
C SER A 220 3.48 6.49 -10.25
N LEU A 221 4.68 6.96 -9.85
CA LEU A 221 4.79 8.17 -9.04
C LEU A 221 4.33 9.42 -9.81
N ALA A 222 4.69 9.52 -11.09
CA ALA A 222 4.30 10.65 -11.92
C ALA A 222 2.78 10.70 -12.13
N SER A 223 2.15 9.57 -12.44
CA SER A 223 0.70 9.48 -12.59
C SER A 223 -0.03 9.77 -11.28
N ARG A 224 0.48 9.30 -10.14
CA ARG A 224 -0.07 9.66 -8.83
C ARG A 224 -0.01 11.17 -8.55
N ALA A 225 1.05 11.85 -9.01
CA ALA A 225 1.24 13.27 -8.80
C ALA A 225 0.47 14.15 -9.80
N ASP A 226 -0.05 13.58 -10.88
CA ASP A 226 -0.74 14.31 -11.94
C ASP A 226 -2.19 14.67 -11.51
N PRO A 227 -2.57 15.97 -11.56
CA PRO A 227 -3.92 16.46 -11.20
C PRO A 227 -5.09 15.84 -11.97
N PHE A 228 -4.86 15.27 -13.15
CA PHE A 228 -5.92 14.79 -14.05
C PHE A 228 -6.11 13.29 -14.04
N THR A 229 -5.31 12.58 -13.28
CA THR A 229 -5.31 11.13 -13.25
C THR A 229 -6.47 10.62 -12.41
N THR A 230 -7.11 9.55 -12.87
CA THR A 230 -8.02 8.79 -12.03
C THR A 230 -7.25 8.10 -10.91
N HIS A 231 -7.94 7.77 -9.81
CA HIS A 231 -7.34 7.04 -8.70
C HIS A 231 -6.61 5.77 -9.15
N GLN A 232 -5.46 5.52 -8.54
CA GLN A 232 -4.63 4.35 -8.78
C GLN A 232 -4.29 3.69 -7.45
N TYR A 233 -4.35 2.37 -7.45
CA TYR A 233 -3.81 1.57 -6.36
C TYR A 233 -2.28 1.50 -6.52
N LEU A 234 -1.53 1.62 -5.41
CA LEU A 234 -0.08 1.45 -5.39
C LEU A 234 0.34 0.39 -4.36
N MET A 235 0.04 0.62 -3.08
CA MET A 235 0.33 -0.32 -2.00
C MET A 235 -0.96 -0.68 -1.29
N ASP A 236 -1.51 -1.83 -1.66
CA ASP A 236 -2.88 -2.20 -1.31
C ASP A 236 -3.00 -3.60 -0.70
N ALA A 237 -1.86 -4.26 -0.38
CA ALA A 237 -1.86 -5.56 0.26
C ALA A 237 -1.36 -5.49 1.71
N THR A 238 -2.03 -6.22 2.60
CA THR A 238 -1.58 -6.45 3.98
C THR A 238 -0.31 -7.30 3.99
N PRO A 239 0.79 -6.81 4.60
CA PRO A 239 2.01 -7.59 4.69
C PRO A 239 1.91 -8.69 5.75
N ALA A 240 2.67 -9.76 5.57
CA ALA A 240 2.89 -10.79 6.59
C ALA A 240 4.13 -10.47 7.42
N THR A 241 4.11 -10.84 8.70
CA THR A 241 5.33 -10.80 9.54
C THR A 241 5.57 -12.13 10.23
N ALA A 242 6.84 -12.45 10.48
CA ALA A 242 7.22 -13.61 11.27
C ALA A 242 8.56 -13.40 11.97
N GLN A 243 8.72 -14.04 13.14
CA GLN A 243 10.02 -14.18 13.77
C GLN A 243 10.74 -15.38 13.16
N ILE A 244 11.96 -15.17 12.66
CA ILE A 244 12.74 -16.18 11.97
C ILE A 244 14.17 -16.24 12.52
N THR A 245 14.84 -17.37 12.32
CA THR A 245 16.28 -17.51 12.53
C THR A 245 17.00 -17.31 11.21
N GLY A 246 18.14 -16.60 11.20
CA GLY A 246 18.95 -16.41 9.98
C GLY A 246 19.49 -14.99 9.78
N PHE A 247 19.03 -14.00 10.56
CA PHE A 247 19.55 -12.63 10.54
C PHE A 247 20.67 -12.44 11.57
N ALA A 248 21.73 -13.26 11.49
CA ALA A 248 22.78 -13.39 12.52
C ALA A 248 22.26 -13.78 13.93
N GLY A 249 21.04 -14.31 13.98
CA GLY A 249 20.34 -14.70 15.21
C GLY A 249 18.84 -14.82 15.00
N LEU A 250 18.07 -14.64 16.08
CA LEU A 250 16.63 -14.45 16.01
C LEU A 250 16.36 -13.03 15.51
N GLY A 251 15.57 -12.92 14.44
CA GLY A 251 15.12 -11.66 13.91
C GLY A 251 13.67 -11.71 13.49
N ARG A 252 13.20 -10.63 12.85
CA ARG A 252 11.83 -10.53 12.35
C ARG A 252 11.84 -10.02 10.91
N ILE A 253 11.04 -10.66 10.08
CA ILE A 253 10.84 -10.30 8.68
C ILE A 253 9.42 -9.79 8.49
N LEU A 254 9.28 -8.85 7.56
CA LEU A 254 8.02 -8.41 6.98
C LEU A 254 8.08 -8.70 5.49
N VAL A 255 7.06 -9.34 4.93
CA VAL A 255 6.95 -9.63 3.51
C VAL A 255 5.61 -9.10 3.01
N GLY A 256 5.62 -8.24 2.00
CA GLY A 256 4.41 -7.64 1.44
C GLY A 256 4.29 -7.84 -0.06
N GLY A 257 3.06 -7.77 -0.55
CA GLY A 257 2.74 -7.58 -1.96
C GLY A 257 2.28 -6.15 -2.22
N LEU A 258 1.82 -5.89 -3.45
CA LEU A 258 1.24 -4.62 -3.88
C LEU A 258 -0.30 -4.66 -3.98
N GLY A 259 -0.92 -5.84 -3.91
CA GLY A 259 -2.36 -5.99 -4.09
C GLY A 259 -2.79 -5.54 -5.48
N LYS A 260 -3.81 -4.68 -5.58
CA LYS A 260 -4.25 -4.11 -6.86
C LYS A 260 -3.21 -3.17 -7.48
N GLY A 261 -2.24 -2.67 -6.71
CA GLY A 261 -1.22 -1.75 -7.20
C GLY A 261 -0.19 -2.36 -8.13
N GLY A 262 -0.09 -3.69 -8.20
CA GLY A 262 0.67 -4.35 -9.24
C GLY A 262 1.17 -5.75 -8.89
N SER A 263 2.10 -6.21 -9.73
CA SER A 263 2.83 -7.46 -9.55
C SER A 263 4.17 -7.19 -8.85
N GLY A 264 4.32 -7.67 -7.63
CA GLY A 264 5.60 -7.63 -6.93
C GLY A 264 5.46 -8.20 -5.52
N TYR A 265 6.54 -8.77 -5.01
CA TYR A 265 6.72 -9.01 -3.58
C TYR A 265 7.99 -8.32 -3.10
N TYR A 266 7.99 -7.89 -1.85
CA TYR A 266 9.16 -7.30 -1.20
C TYR A 266 9.33 -7.87 0.20
N ALA A 267 10.54 -7.81 0.73
CA ALA A 267 10.81 -8.15 2.12
C ALA A 267 11.70 -7.15 2.83
N LEU A 268 11.41 -6.96 4.10
CA LEU A 268 12.11 -6.05 5.00
C LEU A 268 12.55 -6.80 6.27
N ASN A 269 13.77 -6.53 6.73
CA ASN A 269 14.25 -6.88 8.05
C ASN A 269 13.71 -5.88 9.06
N ILE A 270 12.65 -6.28 9.75
CA ILE A 270 12.03 -5.53 10.84
C ILE A 270 12.47 -6.08 12.19
N THR A 271 13.69 -6.60 12.34
CA THR A 271 14.20 -7.04 13.66
C THR A 271 14.22 -5.88 14.66
N SER A 272 14.45 -4.66 14.18
CA SER A 272 14.16 -3.42 14.90
C SER A 272 13.04 -2.67 14.18
N GLY A 273 12.05 -2.20 14.96
CA GLY A 273 10.93 -1.40 14.45
C GLY A 273 11.28 0.07 14.17
N THR A 274 12.46 0.56 14.58
CA THR A 274 12.86 1.97 14.43
C THR A 274 14.04 2.13 13.46
N ALA A 275 14.23 3.35 12.95
CA ALA A 275 15.41 3.75 12.20
C ALA A 275 15.91 5.12 12.68
N ALA A 276 17.20 5.22 13.01
CA ALA A 276 17.78 6.49 13.48
C ALA A 276 18.01 7.48 12.32
N SER A 277 18.27 6.97 11.12
CA SER A 277 18.51 7.74 9.91
C SER A 277 17.91 7.04 8.69
N GLU A 278 17.88 7.73 7.56
CA GLU A 278 17.39 7.16 6.30
C GLU A 278 18.29 6.02 5.79
N ASN A 279 19.62 6.09 6.01
CA ASN A 279 20.53 4.96 5.75
C ASN A 279 20.20 3.73 6.61
N VAL A 280 19.82 3.93 7.88
CA VAL A 280 19.39 2.82 8.74
C VAL A 280 18.05 2.25 8.29
N ALA A 281 17.14 3.08 7.76
CA ALA A 281 15.91 2.60 7.13
C ALA A 281 16.22 1.78 5.87
N ALA A 282 17.14 2.26 5.02
CA ALA A 282 17.57 1.58 3.80
C ALA A 282 18.14 0.18 4.07
N ASN A 283 18.95 0.01 5.13
CA ASN A 283 19.48 -1.29 5.53
C ASN A 283 18.42 -2.31 5.97
N LYS A 284 17.17 -1.89 6.15
CA LYS A 284 16.06 -2.81 6.42
C LYS A 284 15.59 -3.51 5.15
N VAL A 285 15.84 -2.97 3.97
CA VAL A 285 15.36 -3.57 2.71
C VAL A 285 16.18 -4.82 2.39
N LEU A 286 15.50 -5.96 2.23
CA LEU A 286 16.16 -7.22 1.89
C LEU A 286 16.14 -7.42 0.37
N TRP A 287 14.96 -7.38 -0.22
CA TRP A 287 14.78 -7.65 -1.66
C TRP A 287 13.41 -7.18 -2.16
N GLU A 288 13.33 -6.94 -3.46
CA GLU A 288 12.10 -6.86 -4.25
C GLU A 288 12.17 -7.90 -5.37
N SER A 289 11.04 -8.52 -5.71
CA SER A 289 10.97 -9.49 -6.78
C SER A 289 9.66 -9.39 -7.55
N ARG A 290 9.77 -9.32 -8.88
CA ARG A 290 8.67 -9.54 -9.82
C ARG A 290 8.98 -10.82 -10.57
N LEU A 291 8.36 -11.91 -10.15
CA LEU A 291 8.58 -13.25 -10.71
C LEU A 291 7.92 -13.38 -12.08
N ALA A 292 8.42 -14.30 -12.91
CA ALA A 292 7.80 -14.63 -14.19
C ALA A 292 6.37 -15.17 -13.96
N ASN A 293 5.45 -14.91 -14.90
CA ASN A 293 4.05 -15.35 -14.81
C ASN A 293 3.30 -14.88 -13.56
N MET A 294 3.69 -13.73 -13.01
CA MET A 294 3.05 -13.15 -11.84
C MET A 294 2.09 -12.02 -12.22
N GLY A 295 0.91 -12.05 -11.59
CA GLY A 295 -0.13 -11.05 -11.67
C GLY A 295 -0.17 -10.18 -10.42
N TYR A 296 -1.35 -9.64 -10.12
CA TYR A 296 -1.59 -8.80 -8.95
C TYR A 296 -1.45 -9.61 -7.66
N SER A 297 -0.63 -9.10 -6.75
CA SER A 297 -0.14 -9.79 -5.55
C SER A 297 -1.08 -9.61 -4.35
N PHE A 298 -2.35 -10.02 -4.50
CA PHE A 298 -3.39 -9.93 -3.46
C PHE A 298 -3.23 -10.93 -2.31
N GLY A 299 -2.51 -12.02 -2.54
CA GLY A 299 -2.25 -13.02 -1.52
C GLY A 299 -1.28 -12.53 -0.47
N THR A 300 -1.66 -12.58 0.81
CA THR A 300 -0.74 -12.40 1.93
C THR A 300 0.35 -13.49 1.88
N PRO A 301 1.64 -13.12 1.83
CA PRO A 301 2.73 -14.09 1.82
C PRO A 301 2.72 -15.00 3.06
N LEU A 302 3.20 -16.22 2.91
CA LEU A 302 3.46 -17.10 4.05
C LEU A 302 4.94 -17.09 4.41
N VAL A 303 5.26 -17.02 5.70
CA VAL A 303 6.62 -17.22 6.20
C VAL A 303 6.62 -18.46 7.07
N VAL A 304 7.22 -19.54 6.59
CA VAL A 304 7.08 -20.88 7.16
C VAL A 304 8.41 -21.51 7.50
N LYS A 305 8.45 -22.32 8.55
CA LYS A 305 9.63 -23.13 8.88
C LYS A 305 9.55 -24.48 8.17
N THR A 306 10.58 -24.83 7.41
CA THR A 306 10.72 -26.11 6.70
C THR A 306 11.89 -26.92 7.29
N ALA A 307 12.16 -28.11 6.74
CA ALA A 307 13.36 -28.89 7.09
C ALA A 307 14.66 -28.16 6.76
N ASP A 308 14.66 -27.35 5.70
CA ASP A 308 15.82 -26.61 5.22
C ASP A 308 15.90 -25.19 5.81
N GLY A 309 15.11 -24.92 6.86
CA GLY A 309 15.02 -23.63 7.54
C GLY A 309 13.79 -22.81 7.13
N TRP A 310 13.82 -21.51 7.42
CA TRP A 310 12.70 -20.61 7.11
C TRP A 310 12.61 -20.34 5.61
N ARG A 311 11.39 -20.24 5.09
CA ARG A 311 11.08 -19.92 3.70
C ARG A 311 9.93 -18.94 3.60
N VAL A 312 9.97 -18.12 2.55
CA VAL A 312 8.85 -17.29 2.14
C VAL A 312 8.12 -18.01 1.02
N VAL A 313 6.81 -18.16 1.12
CA VAL A 313 5.98 -18.82 0.11
C VAL A 313 4.96 -17.81 -0.41
N VAL A 314 4.96 -17.61 -1.72
CA VAL A 314 4.11 -16.64 -2.42
C VAL A 314 3.43 -17.26 -3.64
N ALA A 315 2.33 -16.68 -4.09
CA ALA A 315 1.53 -17.18 -5.20
C ALA A 315 1.59 -16.25 -6.42
N SER A 316 1.19 -16.74 -7.59
CA SER A 316 1.11 -15.97 -8.84
C SER A 316 0.14 -14.81 -8.81
N GLY A 317 -0.86 -14.84 -7.94
CA GLY A 317 -1.86 -13.80 -7.85
C GLY A 317 -2.91 -13.86 -8.96
N TYR A 318 -3.60 -12.75 -9.18
CA TYR A 318 -4.67 -12.61 -10.17
C TYR A 318 -4.19 -11.96 -11.46
N ARG A 319 -4.83 -12.27 -12.59
CA ARG A 319 -4.56 -11.64 -13.89
C ARG A 319 -3.10 -11.78 -14.36
N ASN A 320 -2.52 -12.96 -14.15
CA ASN A 320 -1.24 -13.35 -14.76
C ASN A 320 -1.43 -13.94 -16.17
N ASP A 321 -2.37 -13.37 -16.91
CA ASP A 321 -2.78 -13.74 -18.26
C ASP A 321 -2.61 -12.53 -19.20
N GLY A 322 -2.80 -12.76 -20.50
CA GLY A 322 -2.69 -11.74 -21.55
C GLY A 322 -4.01 -11.02 -21.85
N GLY A 323 -5.05 -11.19 -21.04
CA GLY A 323 -6.32 -10.48 -21.19
C GLY A 323 -6.22 -8.99 -20.90
N ALA A 324 -7.32 -8.26 -21.13
CA ALA A 324 -7.43 -6.86 -20.72
C ALA A 324 -7.16 -6.72 -19.20
N ASP A 325 -6.34 -5.74 -18.83
CA ASP A 325 -5.82 -5.52 -17.47
C ASP A 325 -4.91 -6.63 -16.91
N GLY A 326 -4.58 -7.62 -17.73
CA GLY A 326 -3.59 -8.66 -17.46
C GLY A 326 -2.18 -8.11 -17.39
N LEU A 327 -1.37 -8.65 -16.47
CA LEU A 327 0.05 -8.27 -16.32
C LEU A 327 0.98 -9.15 -17.17
N GLY A 328 0.38 -9.97 -18.06
CA GLY A 328 1.06 -10.97 -18.86
C GLY A 328 1.36 -12.25 -18.07
N GLY A 329 1.69 -13.32 -18.80
CA GLY A 329 2.01 -14.62 -18.24
C GLY A 329 1.27 -15.75 -18.96
N ASP A 330 1.35 -16.95 -18.40
CA ASP A 330 0.73 -18.16 -18.94
C ASP A 330 -0.67 -18.44 -18.35
N GLY A 331 -1.14 -17.60 -17.44
CA GLY A 331 -2.41 -17.71 -16.73
C GLY A 331 -2.52 -18.89 -15.77
N ARG A 332 -1.43 -19.61 -15.50
CA ARG A 332 -1.45 -20.78 -14.60
C ARG A 332 -1.26 -20.35 -13.15
N GLY A 333 -1.61 -21.23 -12.21
CA GLY A 333 -1.28 -20.99 -10.80
C GLY A 333 0.17 -21.35 -10.53
N HIS A 334 0.94 -20.40 -10.00
CA HIS A 334 2.31 -20.66 -9.53
C HIS A 334 2.43 -20.42 -8.03
N VAL A 335 3.25 -21.23 -7.37
CA VAL A 335 3.66 -21.06 -5.98
C VAL A 335 5.18 -21.11 -5.94
N TRP A 336 5.80 -20.04 -5.44
CA TRP A 336 7.24 -19.97 -5.29
C TRP A 336 7.64 -20.06 -3.83
N VAL A 337 8.70 -20.81 -3.59
CA VAL A 337 9.41 -20.88 -2.32
C VAL A 337 10.69 -20.07 -2.48
N LEU A 338 10.77 -18.99 -1.72
CA LEU A 338 11.84 -18.00 -1.80
C LEU A 338 12.73 -18.09 -0.57
N ASN A 339 14.02 -17.80 -0.78
CA ASN A 339 14.95 -17.54 0.29
C ASN A 339 14.52 -16.27 1.06
N PRO A 340 14.33 -16.32 2.40
CA PRO A 340 13.86 -15.16 3.16
C PRO A 340 14.78 -13.95 3.09
N SER A 341 16.09 -14.15 2.96
CA SER A 341 17.07 -13.05 3.02
C SER A 341 17.37 -12.45 1.66
N THR A 342 17.26 -13.22 0.57
CA THR A 342 17.67 -12.78 -0.77
C THR A 342 16.53 -12.73 -1.78
N GLY A 343 15.37 -13.32 -1.48
CA GLY A 343 14.25 -13.41 -2.43
C GLY A 343 14.50 -14.35 -3.60
N ALA A 344 15.63 -15.07 -3.61
CA ALA A 344 15.95 -16.04 -4.64
C ALA A 344 14.93 -17.19 -4.64
N VAL A 345 14.46 -17.56 -5.83
CA VAL A 345 13.56 -18.71 -6.02
C VAL A 345 14.36 -19.99 -5.78
N GLU A 346 13.97 -20.73 -4.75
CA GLU A 346 14.55 -22.05 -4.44
C GLU A 346 13.71 -23.18 -5.01
N LYS A 347 12.39 -22.97 -5.08
CA LYS A 347 11.45 -23.90 -5.69
C LYS A 347 10.28 -23.16 -6.33
N GLU A 348 9.80 -23.71 -7.43
CA GLU A 348 8.54 -23.32 -8.06
C GLU A 348 7.64 -24.55 -8.20
N PHE A 349 6.37 -24.34 -7.91
CA PHE A 349 5.30 -25.28 -8.19
C PHE A 349 4.31 -24.63 -9.13
N THR A 350 3.91 -25.34 -10.17
CA THR A 350 2.92 -24.86 -11.14
C THR A 350 1.73 -25.81 -11.16
N THR A 351 0.52 -25.28 -11.28
CA THR A 351 -0.69 -26.09 -11.48
C THR A 351 -0.53 -26.97 -12.71
N PRO A 352 -1.06 -28.22 -12.73
CA PRO A 352 -0.93 -29.11 -13.88
C PRO A 352 -1.43 -28.48 -15.19
N ASN A 353 -1.07 -29.09 -16.32
CA ASN A 353 -1.59 -28.63 -17.61
C ASN A 353 -3.13 -28.73 -17.63
N GLY A 354 -3.79 -27.71 -18.20
CA GLY A 354 -5.24 -27.60 -18.22
C GLY A 354 -5.84 -26.72 -17.12
N PHE A 355 -5.04 -26.25 -16.15
CA PHE A 355 -5.49 -25.32 -15.10
C PHE A 355 -4.99 -23.90 -15.35
N GLY A 356 -5.89 -23.06 -15.87
CA GLY A 356 -5.57 -21.71 -16.33
C GLY A 356 -4.98 -21.68 -17.75
N SER A 357 -5.05 -20.52 -18.39
CA SER A 357 -4.48 -20.27 -19.72
C SER A 357 -4.13 -18.80 -19.90
N ALA A 358 -3.29 -18.50 -20.89
CA ALA A 358 -2.92 -17.12 -21.21
C ALA A 358 -4.11 -16.22 -21.62
N SER A 359 -5.28 -16.80 -21.92
CA SER A 359 -6.53 -16.06 -22.20
C SER A 359 -7.52 -16.05 -21.04
N ASP A 360 -7.32 -16.92 -20.04
CA ASP A 360 -8.23 -17.09 -18.89
C ASP A 360 -7.42 -17.61 -17.70
N GLY A 361 -6.91 -16.67 -16.89
CA GLY A 361 -6.01 -16.96 -15.79
C GLY A 361 -6.72 -17.63 -14.61
N LEU A 362 -6.06 -18.61 -13.98
CA LEU A 362 -6.62 -19.35 -12.84
C LEU A 362 -6.85 -18.46 -11.60
N GLY A 363 -5.97 -17.48 -11.38
CA GLY A 363 -6.08 -16.57 -10.24
C GLY A 363 -5.70 -17.18 -8.89
N LEU A 364 -4.56 -17.87 -8.80
CA LEU A 364 -4.06 -18.41 -7.54
C LEU A 364 -3.44 -17.31 -6.68
N ALA A 365 -4.22 -16.70 -5.77
CA ALA A 365 -3.74 -15.64 -4.90
C ALA A 365 -3.49 -16.08 -3.45
N HIS A 366 -4.46 -16.72 -2.80
CA HIS A 366 -4.38 -17.00 -1.36
C HIS A 366 -3.79 -18.38 -1.07
N LEU A 367 -2.88 -18.45 -0.10
CA LEU A 367 -2.29 -19.69 0.38
C LEU A 367 -2.54 -19.84 1.88
N ALA A 368 -2.62 -21.08 2.35
CA ALA A 368 -2.82 -21.40 3.76
C ALA A 368 -1.91 -22.54 4.21
N THR A 369 -1.55 -22.53 5.49
CA THR A 369 -0.95 -23.68 6.19
C THR A 369 -2.00 -24.36 7.07
N ALA A 370 -1.64 -25.47 7.70
CA ALA A 370 -2.48 -26.09 8.71
C ALA A 370 -2.79 -25.08 9.82
N SER A 371 -4.05 -25.05 10.29
CA SER A 371 -4.46 -24.21 11.40
C SER A 371 -4.03 -24.83 12.74
N ASN A 372 -3.95 -24.01 13.79
CA ASN A 372 -3.67 -24.43 15.17
C ASN A 372 -2.33 -25.16 15.38
N VAL A 373 -1.34 -24.89 14.52
CA VAL A 373 0.04 -25.37 14.71
C VAL A 373 0.92 -24.26 15.27
N SER A 374 1.96 -24.64 16.01
CA SER A 374 2.97 -23.67 16.49
C SER A 374 3.55 -22.88 15.30
N PRO A 375 3.84 -21.56 15.45
CA PRO A 375 4.54 -20.79 14.43
C PRO A 375 5.91 -21.36 14.01
N THR A 376 6.51 -22.19 14.88
CA THR A 376 7.79 -22.88 14.62
C THR A 376 7.61 -24.33 14.18
N ALA A 377 6.36 -24.80 14.01
CA ALA A 377 6.10 -26.13 13.50
C ALA A 377 6.60 -26.26 12.06
N MET A 378 7.17 -27.44 11.76
CA MET A 378 7.65 -27.70 10.41
C MET A 378 6.47 -27.86 9.46
N VAL A 379 6.41 -27.00 8.45
CA VAL A 379 5.40 -27.03 7.40
C VAL A 379 5.88 -27.96 6.30
N ARG A 380 5.04 -28.93 5.94
CA ARG A 380 5.26 -29.87 4.83
C ARG A 380 4.33 -29.61 3.65
N TYR A 381 3.20 -28.97 3.91
CA TYR A 381 2.15 -28.73 2.92
C TYR A 381 1.66 -27.29 3.03
N VAL A 382 1.42 -26.69 1.87
CA VAL A 382 0.69 -25.44 1.71
C VAL A 382 -0.51 -25.72 0.81
N TRP A 383 -1.65 -25.10 1.12
CA TRP A 383 -2.89 -25.26 0.38
C TRP A 383 -3.29 -23.95 -0.31
N GLY A 384 -3.93 -24.04 -1.47
CA GLY A 384 -4.54 -22.90 -2.17
C GLY A 384 -5.95 -23.23 -2.66
N PRO A 385 -6.73 -22.20 -3.07
CA PRO A 385 -8.06 -22.38 -3.65
C PRO A 385 -7.99 -23.26 -4.91
N THR A 386 -9.11 -23.94 -5.17
CA THR A 386 -9.30 -25.05 -6.11
C THR A 386 -8.55 -24.97 -7.43
N CYS A 387 -7.93 -26.09 -7.82
CA CYS A 387 -7.67 -26.39 -9.22
C CYS A 387 -8.97 -26.95 -9.83
N TRP A 388 -9.82 -26.11 -10.44
CA TRP A 388 -10.91 -26.57 -11.31
C TRP A 388 -10.76 -25.93 -12.69
N ALA A 389 -10.74 -26.75 -13.73
CA ALA A 389 -10.88 -26.31 -15.11
C ALA A 389 -12.31 -26.65 -15.56
N THR A 390 -13.18 -25.66 -15.76
CA THR A 390 -14.43 -25.89 -16.50
C THR A 390 -14.05 -25.95 -17.97
N SER A 391 -13.79 -27.16 -18.48
CA SER A 391 -13.97 -27.40 -19.91
C SER A 391 -15.44 -27.14 -20.22
N GLY A 392 -15.74 -26.24 -21.16
CA GLY A 392 -17.09 -25.89 -21.54
C GLY A 392 -17.95 -27.12 -21.82
N ALA A 393 -18.90 -27.41 -20.93
CA ALA A 393 -20.02 -28.30 -21.18
C ALA A 393 -21.20 -27.79 -20.35
N SER A 394 -22.21 -27.30 -21.07
CA SER A 394 -23.52 -26.97 -20.51
C SER A 394 -24.19 -28.25 -20.01
N THR A 395 -24.06 -28.57 -18.72
CA THR A 395 -24.94 -29.56 -18.09
C THR A 395 -25.31 -29.17 -16.67
N SER A 396 -26.61 -29.22 -16.41
CA SER A 396 -27.37 -28.81 -15.22
C SER A 396 -27.18 -29.69 -13.99
N THR A 397 -25.95 -30.07 -13.65
CA THR A 397 -25.65 -30.79 -12.39
C THR A 397 -24.94 -29.85 -11.41
N PRO A 398 -25.32 -29.85 -10.11
CA PRO A 398 -24.60 -29.07 -9.12
C PRO A 398 -23.14 -29.58 -9.05
N PRO A 399 -22.14 -28.67 -9.00
CA PRO A 399 -20.74 -29.07 -9.02
C PRO A 399 -20.40 -29.92 -7.78
N PRO A 400 -19.62 -31.00 -7.92
CA PRO A 400 -19.06 -31.70 -6.77
C PRO A 400 -18.08 -30.78 -6.03
N ALA A 401 -17.94 -31.00 -4.72
CA ALA A 401 -17.18 -30.12 -3.82
C ALA A 401 -15.73 -29.87 -4.30
N ALA A 402 -15.34 -28.60 -4.28
CA ALA A 402 -14.00 -28.08 -4.48
C ALA A 402 -12.96 -28.89 -3.67
N THR A 403 -12.01 -29.57 -4.33
CA THR A 403 -10.89 -30.23 -3.63
C THR A 403 -9.69 -29.26 -3.57
N PRO A 404 -9.16 -28.93 -2.38
CA PRO A 404 -7.99 -28.05 -2.23
C PRO A 404 -6.73 -28.68 -2.86
N CYS A 405 -5.89 -27.86 -3.50
CA CYS A 405 -4.60 -28.30 -4.01
C CYS A 405 -3.54 -28.21 -2.91
N ALA A 406 -2.83 -29.30 -2.65
CA ALA A 406 -1.77 -29.39 -1.64
C ALA A 406 -0.39 -29.50 -2.30
N TRP A 407 0.51 -28.62 -1.91
CA TRP A 407 1.88 -28.56 -2.43
C TRP A 407 2.86 -29.07 -1.40
N ARG A 408 3.68 -30.08 -1.75
CA ARG A 408 4.66 -30.70 -0.86
C ARG A 408 6.07 -30.25 -1.21
N HIS A 409 6.76 -29.67 -0.23
CA HIS A 409 8.19 -29.35 -0.33
C HIS A 409 9.05 -30.60 -0.15
#